data_AF-A0A964R1F5-F1
#
_entry.id   AF-A0A964R1F5-F1
#
_cell.length_a   1.000
_cell.length_b   1.000
_cell.length_c   1.000
_cell.angle_alpha   90.00
_cell.angle_beta   90.00
_cell.angle_gamma   90.00
#
_symmetry.space_group_name_H-M   'P 1'
#
loop_
_entity.id
_entity.type
_entity.pdbx_description
1 polymer ?
#
loop_
_entity_poly.entity_id
_entity_poly.type
_entity_poly.pdbx_seq_one_letter_code
_entity_poly.pdbx_strand_id
1 'polypeptide(L)' 'MNTLVEIEQAVGGLPAAQKTELLLFVAQSLREEQAPLPEPRLFSDEQLRAWMDEDEEAMRGVESVTRLASIRLKL' A
#
# COMPACT_ATOMS: atom_id res chain seq x y z
N MET A 1 -10.52 27.70 3.48
CA MET A 1 -10.05 26.69 2.52
C MET A 1 -8.65 26.32 2.93
N ASN A 2 -8.41 25.06 3.27
CA ASN A 2 -7.03 24.59 3.47
C ASN A 2 -6.41 24.37 2.09
N THR A 3 -5.13 24.69 1.95
CA THR A 3 -4.37 24.36 0.74
C THR A 3 -4.02 22.87 0.71
N LEU A 4 -3.75 22.31 -0.47
CA LEU A 4 -3.28 20.92 -0.58
C LEU A 4 -2.01 20.70 0.28
N VAL A 5 -1.11 21.69 0.30
CA VAL A 5 0.12 21.67 1.10
C VAL A 5 -0.17 21.58 2.60
N GLU A 6 -1.15 22.32 3.11
CA GLU A 6 -1.53 22.25 4.53
C GLU A 6 -2.12 20.89 4.90
N ILE A 7 -2.89 20.28 3.99
CA ILE A 7 -3.45 18.94 4.18
C ILE A 7 -2.33 17.90 4.22
N GLU A 8 -1.38 17.95 3.29
CA GLU A 8 -0.23 17.03 3.25
C GLU A 8 0.63 17.11 4.52
N GLN A 9 0.89 18.32 5.02
CA GLN A 9 1.63 18.51 6.28
C GLN A 9 0.87 17.92 7.48
N ALA A 10 -0.44 18.16 7.56
CA ALA A 10 -1.27 17.61 8.63
C ALA A 10 -1.30 16.07 8.59
N VAL A 11 -1.44 15.48 7.40
CA VAL A 11 -1.39 14.02 7.20
C VAL A 11 -0.01 13.48 7.55
N GLY A 12 1.07 14.19 7.20
CA GLY A 12 2.46 13.83 7.50
C GLY A 12 2.67 13.51 8.98
N GLY A 13 2.07 14.30 9.88
CA GLY A 13 2.15 14.14 11.33
C GLY A 13 1.31 13.01 11.94
N LEU A 14 0.44 12.35 11.18
CA LEU A 14 -0.43 11.30 11.71
C LEU A 14 0.33 9.97 11.92
N PRO A 15 -0.01 9.22 12.99
CA PRO A 15 0.38 7.82 13.13
C PRO A 15 -0.10 6.95 11.96
N ALA A 16 0.59 5.85 11.68
CA ALA A 16 0.26 4.96 10.56
C ALA A 16 -1.19 4.44 10.60
N ALA A 17 -1.70 4.08 11.78
CA ALA A 17 -3.09 3.62 11.94
C ALA A 17 -4.11 4.69 11.50
N GLN A 18 -3.90 5.94 11.90
CA GLN A 18 -4.78 7.06 11.55
C GLN A 18 -4.69 7.42 10.06
N LYS A 19 -3.51 7.27 9.44
CA LYS A 19 -3.36 7.41 7.98
C LYS A 19 -4.19 6.39 7.23
N THR A 20 -4.22 5.15 7.70
CA THR A 20 -5.04 4.08 7.11
C THR A 20 -6.53 4.37 7.26
N GLU A 21 -6.99 4.79 8.45
CA GLU A 21 -8.39 5.18 8.66
C GLU A 21 -8.80 6.36 7.75
N LEU A 22 -7.93 7.38 7.64
CA LEU A 22 -8.17 8.52 6.75
C LEU A 22 -8.28 8.09 5.29
N LEU A 23 -7.41 7.19 4.82
CA LEU A 23 -7.46 6.65 3.45
C LEU A 23 -8.81 6.01 3.16
N LEU A 24 -9.32 5.19 4.08
CA LEU A 24 -10.61 4.52 3.94
C LEU A 24 -11.77 5.51 3.91
N PHE A 25 -11.75 6.50 4.82
CA PHE A 25 -12.76 7.55 4.87
C PHE A 25 -12.82 8.34 3.56
N VAL A 26 -11.68 8.83 3.06
CA VAL A 26 -11.63 9.60 1.81
C VAL A 26 -12.12 8.77 0.62
N ALA A 27 -11.72 7.48 0.54
CA ALA A 27 -12.17 6.59 -0.52
C ALA A 27 -13.69 6.38 -0.50
N GLN A 28 -14.29 6.26 0.70
CA GLN A 28 -15.75 6.18 0.85
C GLN A 28 -16.44 7.47 0.41
N SER A 29 -15.97 8.63 0.89
CA SER A 29 -16.56 9.93 0.55
C SER A 29 -16.54 10.19 -0.96
N LEU A 30 -15.42 9.93 -1.63
CA LEU A 30 -15.32 10.09 -3.09
C LEU A 30 -16.31 9.19 -3.85
N ARG A 31 -16.57 7.99 -3.35
CA ARG A 31 -17.56 7.08 -3.94
C ARG A 31 -18.98 7.61 -3.77
N GLU A 32 -19.32 8.11 -2.58
CA GLU A 32 -20.63 8.69 -2.28
C GLU A 32 -20.91 9.97 -3.12
N GLU A 33 -19.88 10.79 -3.31
CA GLU A 33 -19.93 12.00 -4.13
C GLU A 33 -19.99 11.70 -5.63
N GLN A 34 -19.82 10.44 -6.04
CA GLN A 34 -19.63 10.04 -7.43
C GLN A 34 -18.56 10.88 -8.12
N ALA A 35 -17.51 11.21 -7.36
CA ALA A 35 -16.41 12.01 -7.87
C ALA A 35 -15.79 11.29 -9.08
N PRO A 36 -15.41 12.03 -10.13
CA PRO A 36 -14.74 11.41 -11.27
C PRO A 36 -13.48 10.73 -10.77
N LEU A 37 -13.36 9.43 -11.06
CA LEU A 37 -12.14 8.71 -10.76
C LEU A 37 -10.99 9.33 -11.58
N PRO A 38 -9.79 9.45 -11.01
CA PRO A 38 -8.63 9.82 -11.79
C PRO A 38 -8.44 8.80 -12.92
N GLU A 39 -7.97 9.26 -14.07
CA GLU A 39 -7.62 8.37 -15.17
C GLU A 39 -6.68 7.26 -14.68
N PRO A 40 -6.86 6.02 -15.17
CA PRO A 40 -5.95 4.93 -14.85
C PRO A 40 -4.50 5.36 -15.10
N ARG A 41 -3.64 5.19 -14.09
CA ARG A 41 -2.22 5.41 -14.28
C ARG A 41 -1.69 4.35 -15.24
N LEU A 42 -0.99 4.81 -16.28
CA LEU A 42 -0.22 3.96 -17.17
C LEU A 42 1.16 3.76 -16.55
N PHE A 43 1.59 2.50 -16.46
CA PHE A 43 2.91 2.12 -15.99
C PHE A 43 3.67 1.48 -17.13
N SER A 44 5.00 1.67 -17.18
CA SER A 44 5.83 0.97 -18.17
C SER A 44 5.97 -0.51 -17.82
N ASP A 45 6.28 -1.34 -18.82
CA ASP A 45 6.58 -2.76 -18.61
C ASP A 45 7.74 -2.97 -17.63
N GLU A 46 8.73 -2.06 -17.65
CA GLU A 46 9.87 -2.08 -16.73
C GLU A 46 9.44 -1.82 -15.28
N GLN A 47 8.53 -0.86 -15.06
CA GLN A 47 7.99 -0.58 -13.73
C GLN A 47 7.17 -1.76 -13.18
N LEU A 48 6.32 -2.34 -14.02
CA LEU A 48 5.52 -3.51 -13.64
C LEU A 48 6.43 -4.69 -13.28
N ARG A 49 7.49 -4.90 -14.04
CA ARG A 49 8.45 -5.99 -13.79
C ARG A 49 9.22 -5.80 -12.49
N ALA A 50 9.65 -4.57 -12.19
CA ALA A 50 10.33 -4.27 -10.93
C ALA A 50 9.45 -4.60 -9.71
N TRP A 51 8.16 -4.25 -9.74
CA TRP A 51 7.24 -4.61 -8.65
C TRP A 51 7.02 -6.12 -8.52
N MET A 52 6.92 -6.84 -9.65
CA MET A 52 6.82 -8.30 -9.62
C MET A 52 8.06 -8.93 -9.00
N ASP A 53 9.25 -8.44 -9.34
CA ASP A 53 10.52 -8.94 -8.80
C ASP A 53 10.61 -8.67 -7.28
N GLU A 54 10.20 -7.48 -6.81
CA GLU A 54 10.12 -7.12 -5.39
C GLU A 54 9.16 -8.05 -4.61
N ASP A 55 7.97 -8.30 -5.14
CA ASP A 55 6.98 -9.20 -4.54
C ASP A 55 7.49 -10.65 -4.47
N GLU A 56 8.13 -11.14 -5.54
CA GLU A 56 8.76 -12.46 -5.55
C GLU A 56 9.85 -12.59 -4.48
N GLU A 57 10.69 -11.58 -4.31
CA GLU A 57 11.72 -11.56 -3.26
C GLU A 57 11.11 -11.60 -1.86
N ALA A 58 10.07 -10.81 -1.62
CA ALA A 58 9.35 -10.83 -0.35
C ALA A 58 8.76 -12.21 -0.04
N MET A 59 8.16 -12.86 -1.05
CA MET A 59 7.59 -14.21 -0.92
C MET A 59 8.65 -15.28 -0.67
N ARG A 60 9.82 -15.20 -1.33
CA ARG A 60 10.97 -16.08 -1.05
C ARG A 60 11.43 -15.98 0.42
N GLY A 61 11.38 -14.78 1.00
CA GLY A 61 11.62 -14.54 2.42
C GLY A 61 10.64 -15.31 3.32
N VAL A 62 9.35 -15.29 3.00
CA VAL A 62 8.31 -16.00 3.77
C VAL A 62 8.44 -17.51 3.65
N GLU A 63 8.71 -18.05 2.47
CA GLU A 63 8.89 -19.49 2.27
C GLU A 63 10.09 -20.04 3.06
N SER A 64 11.19 -19.31 3.11
CA SER A 64 12.40 -19.72 3.83
C SER A 64 12.18 -19.81 5.35
N VAL A 65 11.46 -18.84 5.94
CA VAL A 65 11.08 -18.85 7.36
C VAL A 65 10.12 -20.01 7.67
N THR A 66 9.16 -20.25 6.79
CA THR A 66 8.15 -21.31 6.97
C THR A 66 8.78 -22.71 6.88
N ARG A 67 9.76 -22.88 5.98
CA ARG A 67 10.52 -24.12 5.83
C ARG A 67 11.41 -24.41 7.05
N LEU A 68 12.05 -23.38 7.63
CA LEU A 68 12.85 -23.52 8.86
C LEU A 68 11.98 -23.90 10.07
N ALA A 69 10.80 -23.29 10.22
CA ALA A 69 9.85 -23.65 11.27
C ALA A 69 9.38 -25.11 11.15
N SER A 70 9.15 -25.58 9.92
CA SER A 70 8.72 -26.96 9.65
C SER A 70 9.80 -28.01 9.94
N ILE A 71 11.08 -27.68 9.77
CA ILE A 71 12.21 -28.56 10.13
C ILE A 71 12.35 -28.64 11.65
N ARG A 72 12.20 -27.52 12.36
CA ARG A 72 12.30 -27.45 13.83
C ARG A 72 11.18 -28.20 14.56
N LEU A 73 10.03 -28.42 13.93
CA LEU A 73 8.92 -29.17 14.51
C LEU A 73 9.03 -30.70 14.30
N LYS A 74 9.94 -31.15 13.43
CA LYS A 74 10.19 -32.58 13.11
C LYS A 74 11.40 -33.17 13.82
N LEU A 75 12.13 -32.35 14.59
CA LEU A 75 13.25 -32.73 15.47
C LEU A 75 12.80 -32.65 16.92
#